data_AF-A0A561D6L8-F1
#
_entry.id   AF-A0A561D6L8-F1
#
_cell.length_a   1.000
_cell.length_b   1.000
_cell.length_c   1.000
_cell.angle_alpha   90.00
_cell.angle_beta   90.00
_cell.angle_gamma   90.00
#
_symmetry.space_group_name_H-M   'P 1'
#
loop_
_entity.id
_entity.type
_entity.pdbx_description
1 polymer ?
#
loop_
_entity_poly.entity_id
_entity_poly.type
_entity_poly.pdbx_seq_one_letter_code
_entity_poly.pdbx_strand_id
1 'polypeptide(L)' 'MESNQIASFVVRFQLAAVEKDTAKKHWRIKVTHVQLERETLFESFEEAMEYMKEMAEQV' A
#
# COMPACT_ATOMS: atom_id res chain seq x y z
N MET A 1 -14.99 25.34 -8.69
CA MET A 1 -14.47 24.81 -7.41
C MET A 1 -13.55 23.67 -7.78
N GLU A 2 -12.24 23.80 -7.53
CA GLU A 2 -11.29 22.72 -7.80
C GLU A 2 -11.62 21.55 -6.89
N SER A 3 -12.25 20.53 -7.46
CA SER A 3 -12.75 19.37 -6.74
C SER A 3 -11.62 18.38 -6.46
N ASN A 4 -11.25 18.25 -5.18
CA ASN A 4 -10.56 17.12 -4.56
C ASN A 4 -9.09 16.83 -4.94
N GLN A 5 -8.15 17.69 -4.51
CA GLN A 5 -6.70 17.41 -4.50
C GLN A 5 -6.23 16.42 -3.40
N ILE A 6 -7.10 15.52 -2.93
CA ILE A 6 -6.77 14.59 -1.84
C ILE A 6 -6.98 13.15 -2.31
N ALA A 7 -5.87 12.42 -2.42
CA ALA A 7 -5.86 10.97 -2.49
C ALA A 7 -5.78 10.39 -1.07
N SER A 8 -6.61 9.40 -0.75
CA SER A 8 -6.62 8.76 0.57
C SER A 8 -6.41 7.26 0.44
N PHE A 9 -5.58 6.71 1.31
CA PHE A 9 -5.21 5.31 1.28
C PHE A 9 -5.36 4.69 2.67
N VAL A 10 -5.87 3.46 2.71
CA VAL A 10 -5.79 2.60 3.89
C VAL A 10 -4.71 1.56 3.63
N VAL A 11 -3.62 1.63 4.40
CA VAL A 11 -2.50 0.70 4.31
C VAL A 11 -2.56 -0.28 5.47
N ARG A 12 -2.55 -1.59 5.17
CA ARG A 12 -2.57 -2.66 6.17
C ARG A 12 -1.37 -3.57 5.99
N PHE A 13 -0.68 -3.85 7.08
CA PHE A 13 0.43 -4.80 7.12
C PHE A 13 -0.03 -6.07 7.80
N GLN A 14 0.13 -7.19 7.11
CA GLN A 14 -0.16 -8.52 7.65
C GLN A 14 1.13 -9.32 7.65
N LEU A 15 1.52 -9.84 8.81
CA LEU A 15 2.65 -10.76 8.89
C LEU A 15 2.23 -12.09 8.24
N ALA A 16 2.83 -12.42 7.10
CA ALA A 16 2.52 -13.63 6.35
C ALA A 16 3.36 -14.82 6.83
N ALA A 17 4.64 -14.58 7.11
CA ALA A 17 5.54 -15.61 7.63
C ALA A 17 6.72 -14.99 8.39
N VAL A 18 7.39 -15.81 9.20
CA VAL A 18 8.70 -15.49 9.77
C VAL A 18 9.64 -16.63 9.38
N GLU A 19 10.73 -16.31 8.69
CA GLU A 19 11.77 -17.28 8.38
C GLU A 19 12.44 -17.77 9.68
N LYS A 20 12.51 -19.10 9.85
CA LYS A 20 13.00 -19.72 11.09
C LYS A 20 14.48 -19.45 11.35
N ASP A 21 15.29 -19.38 10.29
CA ASP A 21 16.75 -19.33 10.41
C ASP A 21 17.30 -17.90 10.48
N THR A 22 16.60 -16.94 9.88
CA THR A 22 17.04 -15.54 9.78
C THR A 22 16.20 -14.60 10.64
N ALA A 23 15.09 -15.08 11.22
CA ALA A 23 14.04 -14.27 11.84
C ALA A 23 13.44 -13.20 10.92
N LYS A 24 13.66 -13.30 9.60
CA LYS A 24 13.16 -12.35 8.62
C LYS A 24 11.64 -12.44 8.53
N LYS A 25 10.97 -11.30 8.67
CA LYS A 25 9.51 -11.19 8.57
C LYS A 25 9.11 -10.97 7.11
N HIS A 26 8.24 -11.82 6.61
CA HIS A 26 7.56 -11.65 5.34
C HIS A 26 6.23 -10.96 5.58
N TRP A 27 6.09 -9.75 5.06
CA TRP A 27 4.89 -8.94 5.21
C TRP A 27 4.09 -8.97 3.91
N ARG A 28 2.77 -9.06 4.06
CA ARG A 28 1.81 -8.76 3.00
C ARG A 28 1.23 -7.39 3.29
N ILE A 29 1.46 -6.47 2.38
CA ILE A 29 0.99 -5.09 2.49
C ILE A 29 -0.19 -4.94 1.56
N LYS A 30 -1.29 -4.42 2.10
CA LYS A 30 -2.51 -4.16 1.36
C LYS A 30 -2.79 -2.67 1.36
N VAL A 31 -2.88 -2.08 0.18
CA VAL A 31 -3.23 -0.68 -0.02
C VAL A 31 -4.61 -0.62 -0.65
N THR A 32 -5.54 0.06 0.02
CA THR A 32 -6.86 0.39 -0.52
C THR A 32 -6.92 1.88 -0.82
N HIS A 33 -7.06 2.27 -2.08
CA HIS A 33 -7.38 3.65 -2.47
C HIS A 33 -8.84 3.93 -2.15
N VAL A 34 -9.12 4.88 -1.27
CA VAL A 34 -10.46 5.09 -0.69
C VAL A 34 -11.45 5.62 -1.73
N GLN A 35 -11.05 6.62 -2.53
CA GLN A 35 -11.91 7.26 -3.52
C GLN A 35 -12.22 6.35 -4.73
N LEU A 36 -11.25 5.54 -5.14
CA LEU A 36 -11.38 4.63 -6.29
C LEU A 36 -11.86 3.25 -5.88
N GLU A 37 -12.00 2.99 -4.57
CA GLU A 37 -12.31 1.68 -3.98
C GLU A 37 -11.42 0.54 -4.52
N ARG A 38 -10.19 0.87 -4.93
CA ARG A 38 -9.26 -0.06 -5.55
C ARG A 38 -8.31 -0.63 -4.51
N GLU A 39 -8.14 -1.95 -4.51
CA GLU A 39 -7.24 -2.67 -3.62
C GLU A 39 -6.07 -3.29 -4.41
N THR A 40 -4.86 -3.13 -3.88
CA THR A 40 -3.62 -3.72 -4.43
C THR A 40 -2.78 -4.32 -3.30
N LEU A 41 -2.11 -5.43 -3.58
CA LEU A 41 -1.25 -6.15 -2.64
C LEU A 41 0.22 -6.03 -3.04
N PHE A 42 1.10 -5.92 -2.03
CA PHE A 42 2.55 -5.77 -2.19
C PHE A 42 3.29 -6.65 -1.17
N GLU A 43 4.53 -6.99 -1.50
CA GLU A 43 5.44 -7.76 -0.63
C GLU A 43 6.50 -6.87 0.04
N SER A 44 6.71 -5.66 -0.48
CA SER A 44 7.63 -4.66 0.09
C SER A 44 6.96 -3.31 0.31
N PHE A 45 7.47 -2.56 1.29
CA PHE A 45 6.95 -1.24 1.63
C PHE A 45 7.29 -0.22 0.54
N GLU A 46 8.44 -0.40 -0.09
CA GLU A 46 8.97 0.40 -1.18
C GLU A 46 8.01 0.36 -2.38
N GLU A 47 7.61 -0.83 -2.82
CA GLU A 47 6.63 -1.00 -3.93
C GLU A 47 5.28 -0.37 -3.58
N ALA A 48 4.77 -0.60 -2.37
CA ALA A 48 3.49 -0.05 -1.94
C ALA A 48 3.49 1.48 -1.95
N MET A 49 4.61 2.09 -1.58
CA MET A 49 4.76 3.55 -1.50
C MET A 49 4.98 4.19 -2.87
N GLU A 50 5.74 3.55 -3.76
CA GLU A 50 5.85 3.97 -5.15
C GLU A 50 4.48 3.99 -5.83
N TYR A 51 3.70 2.92 -5.66
CA TYR A 51 2.32 2.87 -6.15
C TYR A 51 1.43 4.01 -5.59
N MET A 52 1.46 4.25 -4.28
CA MET A 52 0.67 5.34 -3.68
C MET A 52 1.06 6.72 -4.23
N LYS A 53 2.35 6.94 -4.50
CA LYS A 53 2.85 8.19 -5.07
C LYS A 53 2.32 8.38 -6.49
N GLU A 54 2.44 7.37 -7.35
CA GLU A 54 1.91 7.43 -8.72
C GLU A 54 0.41 7.69 -8.75
N MET A 55 -0.36 7.09 -7.84
CA MET A 55 -1.79 7.34 -7.74
C MET A 55 -2.10 8.75 -7.26
N ALA A 56 -1.35 9.28 -6.29
CA ALA A 56 -1.57 10.63 -5.78
C ALA A 56 -1.24 11.72 -6.82
N GLU A 57 -0.28 11.48 -7.72
CA GLU A 57 0.06 12.40 -8.82
C GLU A 57 -0.95 12.39 -9.98
N GLN A 58 -1.84 11.39 -10.03
CA GLN A 58 -2.91 11.27 -11.05
C GLN A 58 -4.24 11.92 -10.62
N VAL A 59 -4.34 12.44 -9.39
CA VAL A 59 -5.56 13.07 -8.83
C VAL A 59 -5.57 14.58 -9.09
#